data_AF-G5S3E9-F1
#
_entry.id   AF-G5S3E9-F1
#
_cell.length_a   1.000
_cell.length_b   1.000
_cell.length_c   1.000
_cell.angle_alpha   90.00
_cell.angle_beta   90.00
_cell.angle_gamma   90.00
#
_symmetry.space_group_name_H-M   'P 1'
#
loop_
_entity.id
_entity.type
_entity.pdbx_description
1 polymer ?
#
loop_
_entity_poly.entity_id
_entity_poly.type
_entity_poly.pdbx_seq_one_letter_code
_entity_poly.pdbx_strand_id
1 'polypeptide(L)'
;MRAILRGLLPATLLPLAAYAQEATIKEVHDAPAVRGSIIANMLQEHDNPFTLYPYDTNYLIYTNTSDLNKEAISTYNWSENARKDEVKFQLSLAFPLWRGILGPNSVLGASYTQKSWWQLSNSKESSPFRET
;
A
#
# COMPACT_ATOMS: atom_id res chain seq x y z
N MET A 1 30.66 -11.50 80.35
CA MET A 1 31.01 -10.11 79.94
C MET A 1 31.94 -10.18 78.74
N ARG A 2 31.63 -9.43 77.66
CA ARG A 2 32.46 -8.85 76.54
C ARG A 2 33.67 -9.69 76.01
N ALA A 3 33.93 -9.87 74.71
CA ALA A 3 34.00 -8.92 73.58
C ALA A 3 34.10 -9.73 72.24
N ILE A 4 33.40 -9.40 71.14
CA ILE A 4 33.75 -8.54 69.99
C ILE A 4 34.74 -9.14 68.95
N LEU A 5 34.43 -8.91 67.65
CA LEU A 5 35.27 -8.93 66.41
C LEU A 5 35.47 -10.33 65.76
N ARG A 6 35.46 -10.59 64.44
CA ARG A 6 35.37 -9.88 63.14
C ARG A 6 35.19 -11.04 62.11
N GLY A 7 34.44 -10.96 61.01
CA GLY A 7 34.56 -9.95 59.97
C GLY A 7 33.59 -10.15 58.80
N LEU A 8 33.65 -9.13 57.94
CA LEU A 8 32.71 -8.70 56.91
C LEU A 8 32.67 -9.57 55.63
N LEU A 9 31.45 -9.66 55.09
CA LEU A 9 30.98 -9.58 53.69
C LEU A 9 31.99 -9.43 52.52
N PRO A 10 31.68 -9.98 51.33
CA PRO A 10 30.84 -9.22 50.40
C PRO A 10 29.73 -10.04 49.72
N ALA A 11 28.49 -9.82 50.15
CA ALA A 11 27.27 -10.17 49.42
C ALA A 11 26.85 -9.04 48.44
N THR A 12 27.80 -8.49 47.66
CA THR A 12 27.56 -7.27 46.86
C THR A 12 27.61 -7.46 45.35
N LEU A 13 27.49 -8.70 44.83
CA LEU A 13 27.53 -8.95 43.38
C LEU A 13 26.16 -9.10 42.69
N LEU A 14 25.05 -8.88 43.39
CA LEU A 14 23.70 -9.05 42.81
C LEU A 14 22.84 -7.79 42.88
N PRO A 15 23.18 -6.75 42.08
CA PRO A 15 22.08 -6.02 41.45
C PRO A 15 22.27 -5.74 39.95
N LEU A 16 23.39 -6.10 39.33
CA LEU A 16 23.68 -5.71 37.94
C LEU A 16 22.99 -6.56 36.87
N ALA A 17 22.40 -7.70 37.21
CA ALA A 17 21.63 -8.52 36.26
C ALA A 17 20.15 -8.11 36.14
N ALA A 18 19.66 -7.19 37.00
CA ALA A 18 18.24 -6.86 37.09
C ALA A 18 17.79 -5.72 36.16
N TYR A 19 18.69 -5.13 35.37
CA TYR A 19 18.37 -4.09 34.38
C TYR A 19 18.86 -4.43 32.97
N ALA A 20 18.82 -5.70 32.59
CA ALA A 20 18.66 -6.05 31.18
C ALA A 20 17.15 -6.12 30.91
N GLN A 21 16.47 -4.98 31.00
CA GLN A 21 15.16 -4.85 30.38
C GLN A 21 15.46 -4.99 28.89
N GLU A 22 15.29 -6.20 28.36
CA GLU A 22 15.34 -6.49 26.94
C GLU A 22 14.45 -5.44 26.29
N ALA A 23 15.07 -4.44 25.66
CA ALA A 23 14.38 -3.38 24.98
C ALA A 23 13.59 -4.11 23.90
N THR A 24 12.32 -4.35 24.18
CA THR A 24 11.39 -4.92 23.22
C THR A 24 11.33 -3.86 22.15
N ILE A 25 12.13 -4.03 21.10
CA ILE A 25 12.00 -3.24 19.89
C ILE A 25 10.60 -3.56 19.43
N LYS A 26 9.64 -2.69 19.76
CA LYS A 26 8.35 -2.73 19.12
C LYS A 26 8.64 -2.51 17.65
N GLU A 27 8.56 -3.59 16.89
CA GLU A 27 8.54 -3.59 15.45
C GLU A 27 7.62 -2.44 15.03
N VAL A 28 8.16 -1.52 14.23
CA VAL A 28 7.51 -0.27 13.84
C VAL A 28 6.21 -0.54 13.05
N HIS A 29 6.06 -1.78 12.56
CA HIS A 29 4.91 -2.33 11.86
C HIS A 29 3.64 -2.51 12.72
N ASP A 30 3.72 -2.32 14.05
CA ASP A 30 2.58 -2.44 14.97
C ASP A 30 1.64 -1.21 15.00
N ALA A 31 1.87 -0.21 14.14
CA ALA A 31 0.96 0.93 14.04
C ALA A 31 -0.44 0.47 13.58
N PRO A 32 -1.54 0.85 14.28
CA PRO A 32 -2.87 0.37 13.94
C PRO A 32 -3.24 0.77 12.52
N ALA A 33 -3.98 -0.10 11.82
CA ALA A 33 -4.48 0.18 10.48
C ALA A 33 -5.26 1.50 10.47
N VAL A 34 -4.66 2.54 9.87
CA VAL A 34 -5.31 3.85 9.72
C VAL A 34 -6.07 3.85 8.40
N ARG A 35 -7.39 3.90 8.47
CA ARG A 35 -8.26 3.93 7.29
C ARG A 35 -7.85 5.09 6.37
N GLY A 36 -7.51 4.76 5.11
CA GLY A 36 -7.11 5.73 4.08
C GLY A 36 -5.62 6.08 4.06
N SER A 37 -4.81 5.62 5.03
CA SER A 37 -3.36 5.85 5.00
C SER A 37 -2.66 4.82 4.13
N ILE A 38 -2.28 5.23 2.91
CA ILE A 38 -1.59 4.37 1.94
C ILE A 38 -0.23 3.91 2.49
N ILE A 39 0.55 4.82 3.08
CA ILE A 39 1.90 4.49 3.58
C ILE A 39 1.81 3.56 4.79
N ALA A 40 0.92 3.81 5.75
CA ALA A 40 0.74 2.90 6.88
C ALA A 40 0.28 1.51 6.43
N ASN A 41 -0.61 1.45 5.43
CA ASN A 41 -1.03 0.19 4.82
C ASN A 41 0.12 -0.53 4.12
N MET A 42 0.98 0.18 3.37
CA MET A 42 2.17 -0.42 2.74
C MET A 42 3.23 -0.87 3.75
N LEU A 43 3.30 -0.24 4.92
CA LEU A 43 4.20 -0.65 6.00
C LEU A 43 3.71 -1.92 6.69
N GLN A 44 2.40 -2.20 6.68
CA GLN A 44 1.89 -3.46 7.19
C GLN A 44 2.46 -4.62 6.35
N GLU A 45 3.05 -5.61 7.01
CA GLU A 45 3.54 -6.80 6.33
C GLU A 45 2.44 -7.84 6.18
N HIS A 46 2.49 -8.57 5.07
CA HIS A 46 1.57 -9.65 4.76
C HIS A 46 2.39 -10.91 4.48
N ASP A 47 1.99 -12.03 5.07
CA ASP A 47 2.71 -13.31 4.92
C ASP A 47 2.74 -13.81 3.48
N ASN A 48 1.69 -13.51 2.71
CA ASN A 48 1.60 -13.89 1.31
C ASN A 48 2.16 -12.78 0.40
N PRO A 49 3.26 -13.03 -0.35
CA PRO A 49 3.89 -12.05 -1.23
C PRO A 49 3.01 -11.62 -2.42
N PHE A 50 1.94 -12.35 -2.74
CA PHE A 50 0.96 -11.96 -3.76
C PHE A 50 -0.18 -11.10 -3.21
N THR A 51 -0.14 -10.74 -1.92
CA THR A 51 -1.06 -9.75 -1.36
C THR A 51 -0.61 -8.37 -1.79
N LEU A 52 -1.38 -7.77 -2.70
CA LEU A 52 -1.09 -6.45 -3.24
C LEU A 52 -1.74 -5.35 -2.39
N TYR A 53 -1.11 -4.20 -2.34
CA TYR A 53 -1.61 -3.04 -1.59
C TYR A 53 -2.40 -2.13 -2.53
N PRO A 54 -3.57 -1.62 -2.15
CA PRO A 54 -4.24 -0.56 -2.91
C PRO A 54 -3.46 0.76 -2.77
N TYR A 55 -3.34 1.51 -3.87
CA TYR A 55 -2.77 2.87 -3.87
C TYR A 55 -3.88 3.92 -3.96
N ASP A 56 -4.57 3.97 -5.10
CA ASP A 56 -5.80 4.73 -5.31
C ASP A 56 -7.01 3.76 -5.29
N THR A 57 -8.21 4.30 -5.52
CA THR A 57 -9.44 3.53 -5.67
C THR A 57 -9.35 2.53 -6.82
N ASN A 58 -9.93 1.37 -6.59
CA ASN A 58 -10.13 0.33 -7.60
C ASN A 58 -11.63 0.23 -7.87
N TYR A 59 -12.05 0.48 -9.10
CA TYR A 59 -13.47 0.50 -9.45
C TYR A 59 -13.70 0.04 -10.89
N LEU A 60 -14.91 -0.45 -11.16
CA LEU A 60 -15.43 -0.72 -12.49
C LEU A 60 -16.88 -0.23 -12.51
N ILE A 61 -17.16 0.72 -13.39
CA ILE A 61 -18.48 1.36 -13.50
C ILE A 61 -18.89 1.49 -14.97
N TYR A 62 -20.20 1.40 -15.21
CA TYR A 62 -20.77 1.71 -16.51
C TYR A 62 -21.13 3.20 -16.57
N THR A 63 -20.73 3.87 -17.64
CA THR A 63 -20.84 5.33 -17.78
C THR A 63 -21.49 5.70 -19.11
N ASN A 64 -22.07 6.90 -19.17
CA ASN A 64 -22.61 7.47 -20.39
C ASN A 64 -22.18 8.94 -20.45
N THR A 65 -21.33 9.28 -21.43
CA THR A 65 -20.84 10.65 -21.62
C THR A 65 -21.84 11.49 -22.39
N SER A 66 -22.01 12.76 -22.01
CA SER A 66 -22.86 13.69 -22.76
C SER A 66 -22.33 13.92 -24.17
N ASP A 67 -21.00 14.02 -24.30
CA ASP A 67 -20.30 14.22 -25.55
C ASP A 67 -19.04 13.35 -25.61
N LEU A 68 -18.83 12.69 -26.75
CA LEU A 68 -17.70 11.81 -26.99
C LEU A 68 -16.82 12.49 -28.04
N ASN A 69 -15.60 12.85 -27.63
CA ASN A 69 -14.64 13.53 -28.50
C ASN A 69 -14.14 12.57 -29.60
N LYS A 70 -14.81 12.57 -30.74
CA LYS A 70 -14.48 11.76 -31.91
C LYS A 70 -13.34 12.37 -32.72
N GLU A 71 -13.17 13.69 -32.65
CA GLU A 71 -12.10 14.40 -33.34
C GLU A 71 -10.73 13.92 -32.88
N ALA A 72 -10.54 13.76 -31.57
CA ALA A 72 -9.29 13.30 -30.98
C ALA A 72 -8.93 11.85 -31.31
N ILE A 73 -9.94 11.01 -31.60
CA ILE A 73 -9.75 9.59 -31.94
C ILE A 73 -9.96 9.31 -33.43
N SER A 74 -10.03 10.35 -34.26
CA SER A 74 -10.37 10.26 -35.70
C SER A 74 -9.45 9.36 -36.51
N THR A 75 -8.22 9.13 -36.04
CA THR A 75 -7.27 8.19 -36.66
C THR A 75 -7.67 6.72 -36.50
N TYR A 76 -8.57 6.40 -35.57
CA TYR A 76 -9.08 5.04 -35.41
C TYR A 76 -10.15 4.73 -36.45
N ASN A 77 -10.08 3.54 -37.05
CA ASN A 77 -11.03 3.08 -38.07
C ASN A 77 -12.49 2.96 -37.56
N TRP A 78 -12.67 2.87 -36.24
CA TRP A 78 -13.98 2.77 -35.58
C TRP A 78 -14.49 4.08 -34.98
N SER A 79 -13.74 5.18 -35.10
CA SER A 79 -13.99 6.48 -34.45
C SER A 79 -15.38 7.06 -34.74
N GLU A 80 -15.81 6.99 -36.00
CA GLU A 80 -17.15 7.43 -36.44
C GLU A 80 -18.26 6.62 -35.76
N ASN A 81 -18.02 5.36 -35.46
CA ASN A 81 -18.95 4.44 -34.81
C ASN A 81 -18.80 4.38 -33.30
N ALA A 82 -17.94 5.23 -32.70
CA ALA A 82 -17.75 5.27 -31.26
C ALA A 82 -19.04 5.71 -30.54
N ARG A 83 -19.37 4.99 -29.46
CA ARG A 83 -20.58 5.19 -28.65
C ARG A 83 -20.31 6.04 -27.41
N LYS A 84 -21.36 6.68 -26.92
CA LYS A 84 -21.32 7.52 -25.70
C LYS A 84 -21.31 6.71 -24.42
N ASP A 85 -21.77 5.47 -24.46
CA ASP A 85 -21.74 4.56 -23.32
C ASP A 85 -20.43 3.75 -23.31
N GLU A 86 -19.73 3.80 -22.17
CA GLU A 86 -18.44 3.16 -21.98
C GLU A 86 -18.37 2.51 -20.59
N VAL A 87 -17.69 1.38 -20.49
CA VAL A 87 -17.21 0.89 -19.21
C VAL A 87 -15.95 1.67 -18.85
N LYS A 88 -15.96 2.28 -17.68
CA LYS A 88 -14.80 2.95 -17.10
C LYS A 88 -14.32 2.15 -15.91
N PHE A 89 -13.03 1.82 -15.89
CA PHE A 89 -12.43 1.20 -14.73
C PHE A 89 -11.10 1.84 -14.37
N GLN A 90 -10.76 1.73 -13.09
CA GLN A 90 -9.48 2.12 -12.55
C GLN A 90 -8.90 0.95 -11.77
N LEU A 91 -7.67 0.57 -12.09
CA LEU A 91 -6.86 -0.36 -11.33
C LEU A 91 -5.72 0.44 -10.71
N SER A 92 -5.52 0.34 -9.40
CA SER A 92 -4.47 1.07 -8.70
C SER A 92 -3.85 0.27 -7.57
N LEU A 93 -2.56 -0.01 -7.71
CA LEU A 93 -1.78 -0.89 -6.84
C LEU A 93 -0.51 -0.20 -6.36
N ALA A 94 -0.08 -0.55 -5.16
CA ALA A 94 1.14 -0.10 -4.52
C ALA A 94 2.06 -1.29 -4.23
N PHE A 95 3.35 -1.07 -4.40
CA PHE A 95 4.40 -2.07 -4.28
C PHE A 95 5.49 -1.53 -3.35
N PRO A 96 5.53 -1.93 -2.06
CA PRO A 96 6.60 -1.55 -1.16
C PRO A 96 7.90 -2.26 -1.58
N LEU A 97 8.89 -1.50 -2.07
CA LEU A 97 10.15 -2.03 -2.57
C LEU A 97 11.20 -2.14 -1.46
N TRP A 98 11.26 -1.14 -0.57
CA TRP A 98 12.19 -1.12 0.56
C TRP A 98 11.61 -0.36 1.75
N ARG A 99 11.15 -1.09 2.77
CA ARG A 99 10.70 -0.52 4.05
C ARG A 99 11.89 -0.12 4.92
N GLY A 100 11.77 1.01 5.62
CA GLY A 100 12.78 1.50 6.56
C GLY A 100 13.96 2.26 5.94
N ILE A 101 13.93 2.57 4.64
CA ILE A 101 15.06 3.20 3.92
C ILE A 101 15.58 4.50 4.55
N LEU A 102 14.69 5.30 5.16
CA LEU A 102 15.00 6.56 5.84
C LEU A 102 14.57 6.51 7.32
N GLY A 103 14.64 5.32 7.93
CA GLY A 103 14.26 5.08 9.32
C GLY A 103 12.83 4.53 9.49
N PRO A 104 12.38 4.38 10.75
CA PRO A 104 11.05 3.89 11.10
C PRO A 104 9.93 4.61 10.32
N ASN A 105 8.93 3.86 9.84
CA ASN A 105 7.77 4.37 9.10
C ASN A 105 8.08 5.01 7.73
N SER A 106 9.25 4.72 7.15
CA SER A 106 9.56 5.09 5.77
C SER A 106 9.46 3.88 4.84
N VAL A 107 9.11 4.12 3.58
CA VAL A 107 9.13 3.07 2.54
C VAL A 107 9.46 3.70 1.20
N LEU A 108 10.44 3.13 0.51
CA LEU A 108 10.58 3.31 -0.93
C LEU A 108 9.56 2.38 -1.59
N GLY A 109 8.60 2.96 -2.29
CA GLY A 109 7.55 2.21 -2.97
C GLY A 109 7.40 2.63 -4.42
N ALA A 110 6.80 1.75 -5.21
CA ALA A 110 6.28 2.05 -6.54
C ALA A 110 4.76 1.92 -6.53
N SER A 111 4.08 2.54 -7.49
CA SER A 111 2.66 2.33 -7.72
C SER A 111 2.36 2.24 -9.20
N TYR A 112 1.24 1.58 -9.51
CA TYR A 112 0.70 1.49 -10.87
C TYR A 112 -0.78 1.84 -10.82
N THR A 113 -1.17 2.90 -11.54
CA THR A 113 -2.57 3.29 -11.70
C THR A 113 -2.91 3.36 -13.18
N GLN A 114 -3.91 2.59 -13.60
CA GLN A 114 -4.41 2.54 -14.96
C GLN A 114 -5.88 2.99 -14.97
N LYS A 115 -6.26 3.84 -15.93
CA LYS A 115 -7.66 4.28 -16.12
C LYS A 115 -8.08 4.02 -17.55
N SER A 116 -8.94 3.04 -17.74
CA SER A 116 -9.35 2.64 -19.08
C SER A 116 -10.80 3.02 -19.37
N TRP A 117 -11.03 3.40 -20.63
CA TRP A 117 -12.36 3.60 -21.21
C TRP A 117 -12.59 2.57 -22.31
N TRP A 118 -13.57 1.71 -22.08
CA TRP A 118 -13.84 0.55 -22.91
C TRP A 118 -15.22 0.66 -23.55
N GLN A 119 -15.27 0.58 -24.88
CA GLN A 119 -16.49 0.54 -25.67
C GLN A 119 -17.15 -0.84 -25.61
N LEU A 120 -17.39 -1.38 -24.40
CA LEU A 120 -17.87 -2.74 -24.18
C LEU A 120 -19.14 -3.06 -24.99
N SER A 121 -20.09 -2.13 -25.04
CA SER A 121 -21.35 -2.33 -25.77
C SER A 121 -21.19 -2.27 -27.29
N ASN A 122 -20.07 -1.74 -27.80
CA ASN A 122 -19.84 -1.51 -29.23
C ASN A 122 -19.33 -2.76 -29.96
N SER A 123 -20.12 -3.84 -29.88
CA SER A 123 -19.80 -5.11 -30.52
C SER A 123 -19.66 -5.04 -32.04
N LYS A 124 -20.26 -4.03 -32.69
CA LYS A 124 -20.10 -3.77 -34.13
C LYS A 124 -18.65 -3.42 -34.51
N GLU A 125 -17.94 -2.77 -33.59
CA GLU A 125 -16.53 -2.40 -33.74
C GLU A 125 -15.61 -3.35 -32.96
N SER A 126 -16.11 -4.53 -32.58
CA SER A 126 -15.40 -5.52 -31.74
C SER A 126 -15.03 -5.03 -30.33
N SER A 127 -15.85 -4.13 -29.76
CA SER A 127 -15.72 -3.62 -28.39
C SER A 127 -14.31 -3.07 -28.07
N PRO A 128 -13.83 -2.05 -28.79
CA PRO A 128 -12.46 -1.56 -28.66
C PRO A 128 -12.25 -0.77 -27.35
N PHE A 129 -11.02 -0.75 -26.86
CA PHE A 129 -10.61 0.24 -25.87
C PHE A 129 -10.38 1.58 -26.55
N ARG A 130 -10.97 2.64 -26.00
CA ARG A 130 -10.76 4.00 -26.52
C ARG A 130 -9.47 4.61 -25.98
N GLU A 131 -9.19 4.41 -24.70
CA GLU A 131 -8.07 5.02 -23.98
C GLU A 131 -7.70 4.16 -22.77
N THR A 132 -6.44 4.23 -22.28
CA THR A 132 -5.95 3.51 -21.09
C THR A 132 -4.85 4.28 -20.36
#